data_AF-A0A087WQI6-F1
#
_entry.id   AF-A0A087WQI6-F1
#
_cell.length_a   1.000
_cell.length_b   1.000
_cell.length_c   1.000
_cell.angle_alpha   90.00
_cell.angle_beta   90.00
_cell.angle_gamma   90.00
#
_symmetry.space_group_name_H-M   'P 1'
#
loop_
_entity.id
_entity.type
_entity.pdbx_description
1 polymer ?
#
loop_
_entity_poly.entity_id
_entity_poly.type
_entity_poly.pdbx_seq_one_letter_code
_entity_poly.pdbx_strand_id
1 'polypeptide(L)'
;MFQQVPMVEIDGMKLVQTKAILNYIASKYNLYGKDMKERAIIDMYTEGVADLEIMILYYPHMPPEEKEASLAKIKEQTRNRYFPAFEKVLKSHGQDYLVGNRLSRADIALVELLYHVEELDPGVVDNFPLLKA
;
A
#
# COMPACT_ATOMS: atom_id res chain seq x y z
N MET A 1 13.62 -20.11 -11.61
CA MET A 1 12.25 -19.65 -11.32
C MET A 1 12.06 -18.30 -12.00
N PHE A 2 11.08 -18.17 -12.92
CA PHE A 2 10.66 -17.03 -13.79
C PHE A 2 11.68 -16.00 -14.33
N GLN A 3 12.97 -16.12 -14.05
CA GLN A 3 14.05 -15.25 -14.54
C GLN A 3 13.85 -13.77 -14.17
N GLN A 4 13.19 -13.51 -13.04
CA GLN A 4 12.86 -12.17 -12.55
C GLN A 4 13.23 -12.02 -11.08
N VAL A 5 13.44 -10.77 -10.68
CA VAL A 5 13.50 -10.31 -9.29
C VAL A 5 12.24 -9.49 -8.99
N PRO A 6 11.81 -9.32 -7.72
CA PRO A 6 12.48 -9.74 -6.48
C PRO A 6 12.55 -11.25 -6.22
N MET A 7 13.61 -11.68 -5.53
CA MET A 7 13.78 -13.03 -5.00
C MET A 7 14.33 -12.94 -3.57
N VAL A 8 13.77 -13.73 -2.65
CA VAL A 8 14.19 -13.80 -1.25
C VAL A 8 14.48 -15.26 -0.87
N GLU A 9 15.65 -15.49 -0.29
CA GLU A 9 15.97 -16.76 0.37
C GLU A 9 15.54 -16.68 1.84
N ILE A 10 14.56 -17.49 2.24
CA ILE A 10 13.98 -17.47 3.59
C ILE A 10 13.45 -18.87 3.97
N ASP A 11 13.72 -19.33 5.18
CA ASP A 11 13.28 -20.62 5.71
C ASP A 11 13.55 -21.83 4.77
N GLY A 12 14.71 -21.81 4.11
CA GLY A 12 15.11 -22.86 3.15
C GLY A 12 14.44 -22.78 1.78
N MET A 13 13.57 -21.79 1.54
CA MET A 13 12.93 -21.53 0.24
C MET A 13 13.65 -20.43 -0.52
N LYS A 14 13.56 -20.47 -1.86
CA LYS A 14 13.89 -19.35 -2.76
C LYS A 14 12.60 -18.81 -3.37
N LEU A 15 11.97 -17.85 -2.71
CA LEU A 15 10.68 -17.28 -3.13
C LEU A 15 10.89 -16.14 -4.13
N VAL A 16 10.19 -16.17 -5.26
CA VAL A 16 10.04 -15.02 -6.18
C VAL A 16 8.59 -14.54 -6.17
N GLN A 17 8.28 -13.46 -6.90
CA GLN A 17 7.01 -12.73 -6.89
C GLN A 17 6.80 -11.94 -5.60
N THR A 18 6.78 -10.61 -5.72
CA THR A 18 6.64 -9.66 -4.61
C THR A 18 5.48 -10.03 -3.68
N LYS A 19 4.30 -10.32 -4.24
CA LYS A 19 3.12 -10.68 -3.45
C LYS A 19 3.31 -11.99 -2.68
N ALA A 20 3.92 -13.01 -3.28
CA ALA A 20 4.17 -14.28 -2.60
C ALA A 20 5.15 -14.10 -1.43
N ILE A 21 6.23 -13.33 -1.64
CA ILE A 21 7.22 -13.00 -0.61
C ILE A 21 6.55 -12.24 0.55
N LEU A 22 5.78 -11.18 0.27
CA LEU A 22 5.12 -10.37 1.29
C LEU A 22 4.04 -11.15 2.05
N ASN A 23 3.26 -12.00 1.36
CA ASN A 23 2.24 -12.85 2.01
C ASN A 23 2.89 -13.83 3.00
N TYR A 24 4.05 -14.39 2.65
CA TYR A 24 4.79 -15.29 3.52
C TYR A 24 5.31 -14.56 4.77
N ILE A 25 6.00 -13.43 4.58
CA ILE A 25 6.54 -12.61 5.68
C ILE A 25 5.41 -12.18 6.63
N ALA A 26 4.31 -11.65 6.08
CA ALA A 26 3.19 -11.20 6.91
C ALA A 26 2.54 -12.35 7.70
N SER A 27 2.44 -13.54 7.11
CA SER A 27 1.97 -14.74 7.81
C SER A 27 2.94 -15.15 8.93
N LYS A 28 4.24 -15.25 8.61
CA LYS A 28 5.29 -15.69 9.55
C LYS A 28 5.38 -14.81 10.79
N TYR A 29 5.18 -13.51 10.64
CA TYR A 29 5.33 -12.53 11.73
C TYR A 29 3.99 -12.00 12.27
N ASN A 30 2.88 -12.72 12.04
CA ASN A 30 1.57 -12.38 12.60
C ASN A 30 1.04 -10.98 12.21
N LEU A 31 1.30 -10.53 10.99
CA LEU A 31 0.84 -9.26 10.44
C LEU A 31 -0.30 -9.42 9.42
N TYR A 32 -0.96 -10.59 9.38
CA TYR A 32 -1.88 -10.95 8.30
C TYR A 32 -3.27 -11.42 8.75
N GLY A 33 -3.79 -10.75 9.79
CA GLY A 33 -5.10 -11.01 10.38
C GLY A 33 -5.14 -12.28 11.23
N LYS A 34 -6.16 -12.42 12.08
CA LYS A 34 -6.35 -13.61 12.91
C LYS A 34 -7.17 -14.72 12.23
N ASP A 35 -7.94 -14.36 11.20
CA ASP A 35 -8.83 -15.26 10.49
C ASP A 35 -8.95 -14.88 9.01
N MET A 36 -9.68 -15.70 8.26
CA MET A 36 -9.87 -15.52 6.82
C MET A 36 -10.61 -14.21 6.47
N LYS A 37 -11.47 -13.70 7.36
CA LYS A 37 -12.20 -12.44 7.11
C LYS A 37 -11.28 -11.25 7.27
N GLU A 38 -10.50 -11.19 8.35
CA GLU A 38 -9.50 -10.13 8.53
C GLU A 38 -8.45 -10.17 7.41
N ARG A 39 -7.98 -11.37 7.01
CA ARG A 39 -7.06 -11.51 5.87
C ARG A 39 -7.65 -10.96 4.58
N ALA A 40 -8.90 -11.28 4.26
CA ALA A 40 -9.55 -10.78 3.05
C ALA A 40 -9.64 -9.24 3.02
N ILE A 41 -9.89 -8.62 4.18
CA ILE A 41 -9.92 -7.15 4.29
C ILE A 41 -8.50 -6.57 4.12
N ILE A 42 -7.49 -7.18 4.74
CA ILE A 42 -6.08 -6.79 4.58
C ILE A 42 -5.65 -6.92 3.11
N ASP A 43 -6.05 -7.98 2.43
CA ASP A 43 -5.77 -8.18 1.00
C ASP A 43 -6.42 -7.08 0.17
N MET A 44 -7.70 -6.79 0.38
CA MET A 44 -8.39 -5.70 -0.31
C MET A 44 -7.69 -4.35 -0.13
N TYR A 45 -7.23 -4.03 1.09
CA TYR A 45 -6.52 -2.79 1.37
C TYR A 45 -5.13 -2.75 0.73
N THR A 46 -4.34 -3.82 0.85
CA THR A 46 -2.99 -3.89 0.28
C THR A 46 -2.98 -3.94 -1.25
N GLU A 47 -4.00 -4.53 -1.88
CA GLU A 47 -4.18 -4.49 -3.34
C GLU A 47 -4.55 -3.07 -3.81
N GLY A 48 -5.41 -2.35 -3.07
CA GLY A 48 -5.69 -0.94 -3.35
C GLY A 48 -4.46 -0.05 -3.22
N VAL A 49 -3.60 -0.30 -2.22
CA VAL A 49 -2.30 0.36 -2.09
C VAL A 49 -1.42 0.04 -3.31
N ALA A 50 -1.30 -1.24 -3.68
CA ALA A 50 -0.46 -1.68 -4.79
C ALA A 50 -0.85 -1.05 -6.14
N ASP A 51 -2.15 -0.81 -6.37
CA ASP A 51 -2.65 -0.16 -7.59
C ASP A 51 -2.19 1.30 -7.73
N LEU A 52 -2.06 2.05 -6.63
CA LEU A 52 -1.53 3.40 -6.67
C LEU A 52 0.01 3.39 -6.67
N GLU A 53 0.59 2.53 -5.85
CA GLU A 53 2.04 2.36 -5.71
C GLU A 53 2.70 2.00 -7.04
N ILE A 54 2.07 1.14 -7.86
CA ILE A 54 2.62 0.78 -9.18
C ILE A 54 2.68 1.98 -10.13
N MET A 55 1.73 2.92 -10.03
CA MET A 55 1.75 4.14 -10.84
C MET A 55 2.92 5.04 -10.43
N ILE A 56 3.13 5.17 -9.12
CA ILE A 56 4.24 5.94 -8.53
C ILE A 56 5.59 5.30 -8.90
N LEU A 57 5.72 3.98 -8.79
CA LEU A 57 6.93 3.24 -9.12
C LEU A 57 7.36 3.43 -10.57
N TYR A 58 6.41 3.47 -11.52
CA TYR A 58 6.73 3.66 -12.93
C TYR A 58 6.95 5.13 -13.33
N TYR A 59 6.45 6.09 -12.55
CA TYR A 59 6.52 7.52 -12.88
C TYR A 59 7.94 8.03 -13.23
N PRO A 60 9.01 7.68 -12.49
CA PRO A 60 10.37 8.10 -12.83
C PRO A 60 10.82 7.67 -14.22
N HIS A 61 10.30 6.55 -14.71
CA HIS A 61 10.67 5.89 -15.97
C HIS A 61 9.80 6.28 -17.17
N MET A 62 8.77 7.12 -16.98
CA MET A 62 7.90 7.59 -18.05
C MET A 62 8.62 8.55 -19.02
N PRO A 63 8.24 8.56 -20.31
CA PRO A 63 8.71 9.57 -21.27
C PRO A 63 8.41 10.99 -20.80
N PRO A 64 9.28 11.99 -21.06
CA PRO A 64 9.07 13.37 -20.62
C PRO A 64 7.69 13.95 -21.00
N GLU A 65 7.20 13.65 -22.20
CA GLU A 65 5.92 14.08 -22.74
C GLU A 65 4.70 13.49 -22.01
N GLU A 66 4.86 12.37 -21.30
CA GLU A 66 3.79 11.71 -20.54
C GLU A 66 3.84 12.02 -19.04
N LYS A 67 4.97 12.53 -18.54
CA LYS A 67 5.18 12.74 -17.10
C LYS A 67 4.14 13.65 -16.45
N GLU A 68 3.83 14.78 -17.08
CA GLU A 68 2.87 15.74 -16.51
C GLU A 68 1.47 15.13 -16.36
N ALA A 69 0.98 14.45 -17.40
CA ALA A 69 -0.32 13.77 -17.38
C ALA A 69 -0.34 12.62 -16.37
N SER A 70 0.76 11.85 -16.26
CA SER A 70 0.90 10.77 -15.29
C SER A 70 0.88 11.29 -13.85
N LEU A 71 1.64 12.35 -13.56
CA LEU A 71 1.65 12.98 -12.24
C LEU A 71 0.28 13.55 -11.88
N ALA A 72 -0.40 14.22 -12.81
CA ALA A 72 -1.76 14.73 -12.58
C ALA A 72 -2.74 13.59 -12.25
N LYS A 73 -2.63 12.45 -12.95
CA LYS A 73 -3.44 11.26 -12.67
C LYS A 73 -3.15 10.65 -11.31
N ILE A 74 -1.88 10.54 -10.92
CA ILE A 74 -1.49 10.06 -9.57
C ILE A 74 -2.13 10.94 -8.51
N LYS A 75 -1.96 12.28 -8.62
CA LYS A 75 -2.54 13.23 -7.65
C LYS A 75 -4.07 13.17 -7.59
N GLU A 76 -4.73 13.06 -8.74
CA GLU A 76 -6.18 12.93 -8.83
C GLU A 76 -6.67 11.67 -8.11
N GLN A 77 -6.05 10.52 -8.40
CA GLN A 77 -6.44 9.25 -7.79
C GLN A 77 -6.14 9.21 -6.29
N THR A 78 -4.99 9.74 -5.86
CA THR A 78 -4.66 9.91 -4.44
C THR A 78 -5.78 10.67 -3.73
N ARG A 79 -6.12 11.87 -4.22
CA ARG A 79 -7.02 12.81 -3.55
C ARG A 79 -8.49 12.39 -3.59
N ASN A 80 -8.93 11.76 -4.68
CA ASN A 80 -10.35 11.51 -4.92
C ASN A 80 -10.76 10.04 -4.76
N ARG A 81 -9.80 9.10 -4.76
CA ARG A 81 -10.09 7.67 -4.73
C ARG A 81 -9.49 6.96 -3.52
N TYR A 82 -8.16 6.98 -3.40
CA TYR A 82 -7.47 6.10 -2.46
C TYR A 82 -7.46 6.66 -1.04
N PHE A 83 -6.98 7.90 -0.84
CA PHE A 83 -6.93 8.48 0.51
C PHE A 83 -8.33 8.63 1.14
N PRO A 84 -9.36 9.10 0.42
CA PRO A 84 -10.73 9.12 0.97
C PRO A 84 -11.23 7.74 1.41
N ALA A 85 -10.83 6.66 0.73
CA ALA A 85 -11.24 5.31 1.09
C ALA A 85 -10.63 4.88 2.43
N PHE A 86 -9.32 5.07 2.61
CA PHE A 86 -8.62 4.71 3.86
C PHE A 86 -9.01 5.62 5.03
N GLU A 87 -9.13 6.93 4.80
CA GLU A 87 -9.64 7.90 5.79
C GLU A 87 -11.04 7.47 6.28
N LYS A 88 -11.91 7.04 5.35
CA LYS A 88 -13.26 6.53 5.69
C LYS A 88 -13.20 5.24 6.50
N VAL A 89 -12.26 4.33 6.22
CA VAL A 89 -12.08 3.10 7.00
C VAL A 89 -11.76 3.47 8.46
N LEU A 90 -10.71 4.25 8.69
CA LEU A 90 -10.31 4.69 10.03
C LEU A 90 -11.45 5.42 10.75
N LYS A 91 -12.17 6.30 10.05
CA LYS A 91 -13.33 7.01 10.59
C LYS A 91 -14.48 6.08 10.98
N SER A 92 -14.69 5.00 10.23
CA SER A 92 -15.84 4.11 10.40
C SER A 92 -15.81 3.34 11.70
N HIS A 93 -14.61 2.95 12.17
CA HIS A 93 -14.44 2.16 13.39
C HIS A 93 -13.75 2.95 14.51
N GLY A 94 -13.07 4.07 14.22
CA GLY A 94 -12.43 4.92 15.24
C GLY A 94 -11.32 4.20 16.02
N GLN A 95 -10.56 3.35 15.33
CA GLN A 95 -9.45 2.57 15.90
C GLN A 95 -8.14 3.03 15.28
N ASP A 96 -7.03 2.70 15.94
CA ASP A 96 -5.70 3.17 15.56
C ASP A 96 -5.11 2.40 14.36
N TYR A 97 -5.67 1.23 14.04
CA TYR A 97 -5.21 0.36 12.95
C TYR A 97 -6.36 0.02 12.01
N LEU A 98 -6.04 -0.22 10.74
CA LEU A 98 -7.02 -0.48 9.67
C LEU A 98 -7.85 -1.75 9.90
N VAL A 99 -7.28 -2.77 10.55
CA VAL A 99 -7.94 -4.08 10.72
C VAL A 99 -7.70 -4.65 12.12
N GLY A 100 -8.78 -5.00 12.80
CA GLY A 100 -8.73 -5.79 14.04
C GLY A 100 -8.10 -5.09 15.25
N ASN A 101 -8.00 -3.75 15.22
CA ASN A 101 -7.36 -2.93 16.25
C ASN A 101 -5.94 -3.39 16.63
N ARG A 102 -5.17 -3.83 15.63
CA ARG A 102 -3.79 -4.29 15.78
C ARG A 102 -3.00 -4.00 14.51
N LEU A 103 -1.69 -3.82 14.66
CA LEU A 103 -0.81 -3.65 13.52
C LEU A 103 -0.91 -4.85 12.55
N SER A 104 -1.04 -4.52 11.27
CA SER A 104 -1.05 -5.46 10.16
C SER A 104 -0.17 -4.95 9.01
N ARG A 105 0.06 -5.79 8.00
CA ARG A 105 0.76 -5.38 6.78
C ARG A 105 0.01 -4.29 5.99
N ALA A 106 -1.31 -4.12 6.20
CA ALA A 106 -2.07 -3.07 5.52
C ALA A 106 -1.65 -1.70 6.02
N ASP A 107 -1.45 -1.56 7.34
CA ASP A 107 -1.01 -0.31 7.96
C ASP A 107 0.40 0.05 7.47
N ILE A 108 1.31 -0.93 7.45
CA ILE A 108 2.70 -0.74 7.00
C ILE A 108 2.73 -0.31 5.53
N ALA A 109 2.00 -1.01 4.66
CA ALA A 109 1.95 -0.69 3.23
C ALA A 109 1.30 0.68 2.97
N LEU A 110 0.27 1.05 3.73
CA LEU A 110 -0.37 2.35 3.60
C LEU A 110 0.60 3.47 4.00
N VAL A 111 1.31 3.34 5.13
CA VAL A 111 2.27 4.35 5.58
C VAL A 111 3.41 4.51 4.57
N GLU A 112 3.96 3.43 4.03
CA GLU A 112 4.95 3.49 2.93
C GLU A 112 4.43 4.34 1.75
N LEU A 113 3.21 4.05 1.30
CA LEU A 113 2.55 4.81 0.23
C LEU A 113 2.35 6.29 0.59
N LEU A 114 2.02 6.62 1.85
CA LEU A 114 1.88 8.02 2.28
C LEU A 114 3.18 8.80 2.07
N TYR A 115 4.34 8.22 2.40
CA TYR A 115 5.64 8.85 2.17
C TYR A 115 5.91 9.05 0.68
N HIS A 116 5.70 8.03 -0.16
CA HIS A 116 5.91 8.14 -1.60
C HIS A 116 5.02 9.20 -2.26
N VAL A 117 3.76 9.28 -1.82
CA VAL A 117 2.83 10.31 -2.28
C VAL A 117 3.26 11.71 -1.83
N GLU A 118 3.71 11.86 -0.59
CA GLU A 118 4.18 13.14 -0.05
C GLU A 118 5.41 13.68 -0.81
N GLU A 119 6.29 12.80 -1.31
CA GLU A 119 7.41 13.19 -2.19
C GLU A 119 6.94 13.78 -3.54
N LEU A 120 5.78 13.35 -4.06
CA LEU A 120 5.23 13.81 -5.34
C LEU A 120 4.24 14.97 -5.19
N ASP A 121 3.56 15.07 -4.05
CA ASP A 121 2.53 16.06 -3.77
C ASP A 121 2.59 16.54 -2.31
N PRO A 122 3.61 17.34 -1.94
CA PRO A 122 3.82 17.76 -0.57
C PRO A 122 2.59 18.44 0.06
N GLY A 123 2.28 18.08 1.30
CA GLY A 123 1.13 18.57 2.06
C GLY A 123 -0.20 17.93 1.67
N VAL A 124 -0.23 16.91 0.80
CA VAL A 124 -1.50 16.25 0.44
C VAL A 124 -2.12 15.53 1.63
N VAL A 125 -1.30 14.91 2.49
CA VAL A 125 -1.74 14.17 3.68
C VAL A 125 -2.41 15.08 4.71
N ASP A 126 -2.11 16.39 4.72
CA ASP A 126 -2.72 17.36 5.64
C ASP A 126 -4.24 17.48 5.48
N ASN A 127 -4.80 17.06 4.33
CA ASN A 127 -6.23 17.06 4.08
C ASN A 127 -6.94 15.81 4.66
N PHE A 128 -6.19 14.85 5.20
CA PHE A 128 -6.65 13.55 5.67
C PHE A 128 -6.16 13.34 7.12
N PRO A 129 -6.83 13.94 8.12
CA PRO A 129 -6.31 14.00 9.48
C PRO A 129 -6.16 12.63 10.15
N LEU A 130 -6.96 11.61 9.79
CA LEU A 130 -6.79 10.27 10.36
C LEU A 130 -5.65 9.51 9.70
N LEU A 131 -5.38 9.75 8.41
CA LEU A 131 -4.16 9.25 7.76
C LEU A 131 -2.89 9.93 8.27
N LYS A 132 -2.99 11.18 8.71
CA LYS A 132 -1.87 11.95 9.25
C LYS A 132 -1.51 11.61 10.71
N ALA A 133 -2.50 11.22 11.51
CA ALA A 133 -2.37 10.97 12.95
C ALA A 133 -1.42 9.81 13.27
#